data_AF-A0A2S9XDS2-F1
#
_entry.id   AF-A0A2S9XDS2-F1
#
_cell.length_a   1.000
_cell.length_b   1.000
_cell.length_c   1.000
_cell.angle_alpha   90.00
_cell.angle_beta   90.00
_cell.angle_gamma   90.00
#
_symmetry.space_group_name_H-M   'P 1'
#
loop_
_entity.id
_entity.type
_entity.pdbx_description
1 polymer ?
#
loop_
_entity_poly.entity_id
_entity_poly.type
_entity_poly.pdbx_seq_one_letter_code
_entity_poly.pdbx_strand_id
1 'polypeptide(L)'
;MTHDPSRIPSRTPSRLGRGAADGRARARVALVLLLTSPVVAFGCKGDDADEGESEGADADTSGSGDGDGDGDGDGDAGTDTSGEDPETAILTHRFGTRELAPFEETEPCVQWTLDNEAPIYVQAVTLSNLGYFHHSNWFVVPEELYAGDDGYYKCSDRGFNELGAATAGTVLFAQSTQSFVEEQRTGAGAVIKIPPRHKVVSDLHMLNVGPAAIETDLFMTLELIHPKDVEVVLTPLRTSYLDLDIPANAVSKFTGVCEDFGARYEDSTGTPLDMKLHYVLPHYHYLGNHFDLSFTGGPLDGVSVFTVDGFDGEANGGVFDPPLDLTGVEGLRYTCGYDNWRDVNVGWGIGDQEMCVMLALVDTKVMMDLSVTGGTVAVGENDGVLEFEGPCGILTVPKNPAQSMPTSAEQDEPFNVPESGDESIPPVPECSDHDPGVAPDLEPTLANVFGAVFQPSCMFNACHGVSGQAAGLNLQAVDLLAELLDHEVVGNPGASLVEPGDPDASWLYQVLAKCEPQTGEGETVGHMPRNSPVLLDDRSVALVREWIAAGANP
;
A
#
# COMPACT_ATOMS: atom_id res chain seq x y z
N MET A 1 11.58 -47.07 25.36
CA MET A 1 10.50 -48.05 25.59
C MET A 1 9.39 -47.72 24.60
N THR A 2 9.52 -48.08 23.32
CA THR A 2 8.93 -49.28 22.66
C THR A 2 7.42 -49.43 22.86
N HIS A 3 6.60 -48.99 21.89
CA HIS A 3 5.74 -49.88 21.08
C HIS A 3 4.82 -49.13 20.08
N ASP A 4 5.08 -49.38 18.79
CA ASP A 4 4.10 -49.62 17.71
C ASP A 4 3.63 -51.12 17.85
N PRO A 5 2.54 -51.69 17.25
CA PRO A 5 1.66 -51.21 16.18
C PRO A 5 0.15 -51.62 16.16
N SER A 6 -0.60 -50.96 15.25
CA SER A 6 -1.69 -51.50 14.39
C SER A 6 -2.98 -52.10 15.00
N ARG A 7 -4.15 -51.62 14.54
CA ARG A 7 -5.27 -52.45 14.02
C ARG A 7 -6.43 -51.63 13.43
N ILE A 8 -6.61 -51.76 12.12
CA ILE A 8 -7.86 -51.53 11.38
C ILE A 8 -8.76 -52.77 11.55
N PRO A 9 -10.10 -52.61 11.57
CA PRO A 9 -10.87 -53.37 10.59
C PRO A 9 -11.99 -52.57 9.91
N SER A 10 -12.15 -52.90 8.63
CA SER A 10 -13.18 -52.49 7.67
C SER A 10 -14.55 -53.13 7.95
N ARG A 11 -15.64 -52.39 7.66
CA ARG A 11 -16.95 -52.93 7.24
C ARG A 11 -17.68 -51.96 6.30
N THR A 12 -17.96 -52.44 5.10
CA THR A 12 -18.88 -51.93 4.04
C THR A 12 -20.32 -52.43 4.32
N PRO A 13 -21.34 -52.21 3.45
CA PRO A 13 -21.93 -50.97 2.91
C PRO A 13 -23.48 -50.92 3.15
N SER A 14 -24.13 -49.78 2.91
CA SER A 14 -25.60 -49.74 2.71
C SER A 14 -26.00 -48.87 1.53
N ARG A 15 -26.66 -49.50 0.55
CA ARG A 15 -27.37 -48.92 -0.60
C ARG A 15 -28.74 -48.39 -0.18
N LEU A 16 -29.20 -47.32 -0.83
CA LEU A 16 -30.57 -46.97 -1.31
C LEU A 16 -30.62 -45.42 -1.40
N GLY A 17 -31.09 -44.75 -2.45
CA GLY A 17 -31.78 -45.18 -3.66
C GLY A 17 -31.85 -44.02 -4.68
N ARG A 18 -32.20 -44.40 -5.91
CA ARG A 18 -32.38 -43.55 -7.10
C ARG A 18 -33.63 -42.67 -7.02
N GLY A 19 -33.57 -41.51 -7.66
CA GLY A 19 -34.72 -40.80 -8.23
C GLY A 19 -34.24 -39.92 -9.38
N ALA A 20 -34.66 -40.23 -10.61
CA ALA A 20 -34.33 -39.49 -11.83
C ALA A 20 -35.62 -39.25 -12.62
N ALA A 21 -35.52 -38.28 -13.56
CA ALA A 21 -36.42 -37.98 -14.68
C ALA A 21 -37.61 -37.04 -14.34
N ASP A 22 -38.07 -36.12 -15.18
CA ASP A 22 -37.73 -35.72 -16.56
C ASP A 22 -38.52 -34.44 -16.93
N GLY A 23 -37.94 -33.60 -17.79
CA GLY A 23 -38.60 -33.15 -19.03
C GLY A 23 -39.56 -31.94 -19.11
N ARG A 24 -39.21 -31.03 -20.05
CA ARG A 24 -40.03 -30.19 -20.99
C ARG A 24 -39.85 -28.68 -20.77
N ALA A 25 -39.19 -27.88 -21.61
CA ALA A 25 -39.25 -27.61 -23.06
C ALA A 25 -40.40 -26.68 -23.53
N ARG A 26 -39.95 -25.52 -24.07
CA ARG A 26 -40.55 -24.57 -25.05
C ARG A 26 -41.51 -23.49 -24.56
N ALA A 27 -41.16 -22.22 -24.83
CA ALA A 27 -41.68 -21.48 -25.98
C ALA A 27 -40.93 -20.15 -26.20
N ARG A 28 -40.62 -19.87 -27.47
CA ARG A 28 -40.15 -18.58 -28.00
C ARG A 28 -41.33 -17.60 -28.09
N VAL A 29 -41.11 -16.34 -27.76
CA VAL A 29 -41.85 -15.22 -28.36
C VAL A 29 -40.84 -14.16 -28.76
N ALA A 30 -40.75 -13.93 -30.06
CA ALA A 30 -40.13 -12.77 -30.66
C ALA A 30 -41.13 -11.60 -30.61
N LEU A 31 -40.68 -10.41 -30.24
CA LEU A 31 -41.40 -9.18 -30.55
C LEU A 31 -40.42 -8.18 -31.17
N VAL A 32 -40.62 -7.99 -32.46
CA VAL A 32 -40.07 -6.92 -33.29
C VAL A 32 -40.84 -5.64 -32.97
N LEU A 33 -40.15 -4.54 -32.69
CA LEU A 33 -40.70 -3.20 -32.87
C LEU A 33 -39.65 -2.30 -33.56
N LEU A 34 -39.97 -1.97 -34.80
CA LEU A 34 -39.43 -0.89 -35.62
C LEU A 34 -40.08 0.44 -35.21
N LEU A 35 -39.45 1.53 -35.68
CA LEU A 35 -39.90 2.95 -35.75
C LEU A 35 -39.43 3.78 -34.55
N THR A 36 -38.85 4.97 -34.66
CA THR A 36 -38.62 5.92 -35.78
C THR A 36 -37.75 7.05 -35.22
N SER A 37 -36.75 7.52 -35.98
CA SER A 37 -36.16 8.85 -35.76
C SER A 37 -37.20 9.96 -35.98
N PRO A 38 -37.00 11.13 -35.38
CA PRO A 38 -36.84 12.29 -36.24
C PRO A 38 -35.65 13.19 -35.88
N VAL A 39 -34.99 13.57 -36.97
CA VAL A 39 -34.20 14.78 -37.21
C VAL A 39 -34.78 16.02 -36.53
N VAL A 40 -33.94 16.78 -35.83
CA VAL A 40 -33.98 18.25 -35.82
C VAL A 40 -32.55 18.77 -36.01
N ALA A 41 -32.41 19.63 -37.00
CA ALA A 41 -31.21 20.36 -37.38
C ALA A 41 -31.27 21.80 -36.85
N PHE A 42 -30.20 22.57 -37.15
CA PHE A 42 -29.88 23.98 -36.87
C PHE A 42 -29.00 24.18 -35.61
N GLY A 43 -27.82 24.80 -35.68
CA GLY A 43 -27.15 25.45 -36.80
C GLY A 43 -25.78 25.98 -36.36
N CYS A 44 -24.89 26.13 -37.34
CA CYS A 44 -23.50 26.55 -37.18
C CYS A 44 -23.33 28.09 -37.03
N LYS A 45 -22.19 28.46 -36.41
CA LYS A 45 -21.13 29.36 -36.96
C LYS A 45 -20.96 30.78 -36.38
N GLY A 46 -19.68 31.09 -36.13
CA GLY A 46 -19.04 32.42 -36.16
C GLY A 46 -18.25 32.70 -34.87
N ASP A 47 -16.95 32.41 -34.76
CA ASP A 47 -15.73 33.06 -35.32
C ASP A 47 -15.37 34.42 -34.69
N ASP A 48 -14.05 34.58 -34.51
CA ASP A 48 -13.21 35.76 -34.21
C ASP A 48 -12.96 36.06 -32.71
N ALA A 49 -11.79 35.71 -32.17
CA ALA A 49 -10.45 36.33 -32.32
C ALA A 49 -10.27 37.54 -31.40
N ASP A 50 -9.30 37.47 -30.48
CA ASP A 50 -8.30 38.53 -30.37
C ASP A 50 -7.03 38.02 -29.68
N GLU A 51 -5.92 38.48 -30.24
CA GLU A 51 -4.54 38.23 -29.85
C GLU A 51 -4.12 39.20 -28.73
N GLY A 52 -3.04 38.87 -28.02
CA GLY A 52 -2.47 39.76 -27.02
C GLY A 52 -1.12 39.25 -26.51
N GLU A 53 -0.11 39.40 -27.35
CA GLU A 53 1.32 39.28 -27.05
C GLU A 53 1.73 40.17 -25.84
N SER A 54 2.66 39.72 -24.99
CA SER A 54 4.04 40.24 -25.06
C SER A 54 4.98 39.58 -24.03
N GLU A 55 5.99 38.91 -24.58
CA GLU A 55 7.41 38.84 -24.20
C GLU A 55 7.89 39.55 -22.92
N GLY A 56 8.72 38.81 -22.18
CA GLY A 56 9.52 39.30 -21.06
C GLY A 56 10.85 39.96 -21.45
N ALA A 57 11.56 40.42 -20.42
CA ALA A 57 13.01 40.59 -20.39
C ALA A 57 13.47 40.95 -18.96
N ASP A 58 14.43 40.15 -18.49
CA ASP A 58 15.67 40.52 -17.82
C ASP A 58 15.66 41.30 -16.50
N ALA A 59 16.01 40.56 -15.44
CA ALA A 59 16.50 41.08 -14.17
C ALA A 59 18.05 41.14 -14.21
N ASP A 60 18.59 42.36 -14.26
CA ASP A 60 19.97 42.67 -13.91
C ASP A 60 19.97 43.35 -12.53
N THR A 61 20.51 42.68 -11.52
CA THR A 61 20.78 43.28 -10.20
C THR A 61 22.27 43.20 -9.88
N SER A 62 22.96 44.32 -10.09
CA SER A 62 24.24 44.65 -9.46
C SER A 62 24.06 45.89 -8.60
N GLY A 63 24.41 45.82 -7.31
CA GLY A 63 24.35 46.98 -6.43
C GLY A 63 24.84 46.68 -5.02
N SER A 64 26.16 46.66 -4.84
CA SER A 64 26.83 46.76 -3.54
C SER A 64 26.50 48.10 -2.87
N GLY A 65 26.30 48.08 -1.55
CA GLY A 65 26.15 49.27 -0.73
C GLY A 65 26.37 48.95 0.75
N ASP A 66 27.60 49.14 1.21
CA ASP A 66 27.98 49.19 2.63
C ASP A 66 27.31 50.39 3.33
N GLY A 67 26.94 50.21 4.60
CA GLY A 67 26.45 51.29 5.45
C GLY A 67 26.26 50.85 6.91
N ASP A 68 27.32 51.00 7.70
CA ASP A 68 27.33 50.90 9.16
C ASP A 68 26.35 51.89 9.82
N GLY A 69 25.72 51.46 10.91
CA GLY A 69 24.91 52.34 11.77
C GLY A 69 24.50 51.65 13.08
N ASP A 70 25.32 51.81 14.11
CA ASP A 70 25.01 51.51 15.51
C ASP A 70 23.78 52.31 16.00
N GLY A 71 22.93 51.68 16.82
CA GLY A 71 21.83 52.38 17.49
C GLY A 71 20.95 51.50 18.38
N ASP A 72 21.36 51.38 19.64
CA ASP A 72 20.57 51.26 20.88
C ASP A 72 19.21 50.52 20.87
N GLY A 73 19.21 49.36 21.53
CA GLY A 73 18.33 48.99 22.63
C GLY A 73 16.85 49.36 22.56
N ASP A 74 16.03 48.35 22.27
CA ASP A 74 14.69 48.23 22.86
C ASP A 74 14.50 46.81 23.38
N GLY A 75 14.02 46.72 24.62
CA GLY A 75 13.86 45.47 25.35
C GLY A 75 12.80 44.59 24.70
N ASP A 76 13.24 43.45 24.22
CA ASP A 76 12.35 42.35 23.89
C ASP A 76 11.90 41.72 25.21
N ALA A 77 10.65 41.98 25.57
CA ALA A 77 9.93 41.22 26.56
C ALA A 77 9.69 39.84 25.94
N GLY A 78 10.72 38.99 26.01
CA GLY A 78 10.60 37.56 25.75
C GLY A 78 9.50 37.04 26.66
N THR A 79 8.35 36.74 26.05
CA THR A 79 7.40 35.82 26.61
C THR A 79 8.09 34.47 26.63
N ASP A 80 8.76 34.18 27.75
CA ASP A 80 9.10 32.82 28.18
C ASP A 80 7.81 32.02 28.23
N THR A 81 7.44 31.46 27.07
CA THR A 81 6.64 30.23 27.01
C THR A 81 7.68 29.11 27.05
N SER A 82 8.27 28.92 28.23
CA SER A 82 8.96 27.68 28.58
C SER A 82 7.88 26.60 28.74
N GLY A 83 7.30 26.18 27.63
CA GLY A 83 6.83 24.81 27.54
C GLY A 83 8.08 23.95 27.61
N GLU A 84 8.21 23.11 28.62
CA GLU A 84 9.23 22.07 28.61
C GLU A 84 9.00 21.22 27.35
N ASP A 85 10.06 20.90 26.61
CA ASP A 85 9.96 20.00 25.47
C ASP A 85 9.30 18.68 25.93
N PRO A 86 8.40 18.09 25.13
CA PRO A 86 7.71 16.86 25.52
C PRO A 86 8.74 15.77 25.83
N GLU A 87 8.47 15.05 26.90
CA GLU A 87 9.37 14.00 27.34
C GLU A 87 9.11 12.73 26.51
N THR A 88 10.09 12.36 25.68
CA THR A 88 9.97 11.28 24.68
C THR A 88 11.03 10.19 24.85
N ALA A 89 10.72 8.99 24.38
CA ALA A 89 11.60 7.83 24.43
C ALA A 89 11.39 6.93 23.21
N ILE A 90 12.38 6.10 22.90
CA ILE A 90 12.36 5.21 21.73
C ILE A 90 12.50 3.76 22.20
N LEU A 91 11.62 2.90 21.68
CA LEU A 91 11.66 1.46 21.89
C LEU A 91 11.75 0.77 20.52
N THR A 92 12.87 0.10 20.24
CA THR A 92 13.07 -0.65 19.00
C THR A 92 13.07 -2.15 19.25
N HIS A 93 12.44 -2.89 18.35
CA HIS A 93 12.41 -4.33 18.35
C HIS A 93 12.78 -4.89 16.98
N ARG A 94 13.58 -5.95 16.98
CA ARG A 94 13.89 -6.78 15.82
C ARG A 94 13.15 -8.10 15.95
N PHE A 95 12.34 -8.42 14.95
CA PHE A 95 11.53 -9.65 14.96
C PHE A 95 12.32 -10.91 14.57
N GLY A 96 13.50 -10.73 13.97
CA GLY A 96 14.41 -11.80 13.59
C GLY A 96 14.30 -12.17 12.11
N THR A 97 15.26 -12.96 11.62
CA THR A 97 15.35 -13.25 10.19
C THR A 97 14.26 -14.23 9.72
N ARG A 98 13.88 -14.06 8.45
CA ARG A 98 12.97 -14.93 7.73
C ARG A 98 13.57 -15.31 6.39
N GLU A 99 13.61 -16.61 6.12
CA GLU A 99 13.93 -17.14 4.80
C GLU A 99 12.65 -17.20 3.95
N LEU A 100 12.74 -16.77 2.69
CA LEU A 100 11.74 -17.04 1.66
C LEU A 100 12.39 -17.87 0.55
N ALA A 101 11.73 -18.97 0.19
CA ALA A 101 12.11 -19.77 -0.96
C ALA A 101 11.92 -18.97 -2.27
N PRO A 102 12.55 -19.40 -3.37
CA PRO A 102 12.27 -18.85 -4.69
C PRO A 102 10.76 -18.87 -4.99
N PHE A 103 10.22 -17.76 -5.47
CA PHE A 103 8.79 -17.63 -5.84
C PHE A 103 7.81 -17.86 -4.69
N GLU A 104 8.26 -17.69 -3.44
CA GLU A 104 7.38 -17.84 -2.29
C GLU A 104 6.58 -16.57 -2.04
N GLU A 105 5.26 -16.74 -1.97
CA GLU A 105 4.32 -15.79 -1.38
C GLU A 105 3.75 -16.44 -0.12
N THR A 106 3.82 -15.76 1.01
CA THR A 106 3.39 -16.31 2.31
C THR A 106 2.82 -15.24 3.21
N GLU A 107 1.87 -15.66 4.07
CA GLU A 107 1.20 -14.78 5.03
C GLU A 107 1.43 -15.23 6.50
N PRO A 108 2.65 -15.14 7.04
CA PRO A 108 2.90 -15.48 8.43
C PRO A 108 2.37 -14.38 9.36
N CYS A 109 2.11 -14.77 10.62
CA CYS A 109 1.95 -13.80 11.69
C CYS A 109 3.27 -13.67 12.45
N VAL A 110 3.45 -12.53 13.10
CA VAL A 110 4.57 -12.25 14.00
C VAL A 110 4.05 -11.57 15.27
N GLN A 111 4.72 -11.77 16.40
CA GLN A 111 4.38 -11.06 17.64
C GLN A 111 5.62 -10.70 18.47
N TRP A 112 5.46 -9.67 19.30
CA TRP A 112 6.44 -9.17 20.24
C TRP A 112 5.77 -8.74 21.55
N THR A 113 6.14 -9.39 22.65
CA THR A 113 5.70 -9.04 24.00
C THR A 113 6.46 -7.82 24.51
N LEU A 114 5.73 -6.77 24.92
CA LEU A 114 6.32 -5.48 25.28
C LEU A 114 6.87 -5.42 26.70
N ASP A 115 6.55 -6.41 27.53
CA ASP A 115 6.90 -6.48 28.95
C ASP A 115 6.55 -5.19 29.74
N ASN A 116 5.45 -4.53 29.35
CA ASN A 116 5.03 -3.27 29.93
C ASN A 116 4.09 -3.49 31.13
N GLU A 117 4.56 -3.20 32.35
CA GLU A 117 3.74 -3.30 33.56
C GLU A 117 2.77 -2.12 33.74
N ALA A 118 3.01 -1.01 33.04
CA ALA A 118 2.14 0.18 32.99
C ALA A 118 1.82 0.53 31.53
N PRO A 119 0.79 1.37 31.25
CA PRO A 119 0.48 1.76 29.89
C PRO A 119 1.60 2.61 29.28
N ILE A 120 1.76 2.50 27.97
CA ILE A 120 2.66 3.36 27.18
C ILE A 120 1.85 4.05 26.07
N TYR A 121 2.34 5.20 25.61
CA TYR A 121 1.63 6.09 24.70
C TYR A 121 2.50 6.36 23.48
N VAL A 122 2.09 5.84 22.33
CA VAL A 122 2.87 5.82 21.10
C VAL A 122 2.43 6.98 20.20
N GLN A 123 3.35 7.88 19.87
CA GLN A 123 3.11 9.00 18.94
C GLN A 123 3.62 8.73 17.53
N ALA A 124 4.66 7.90 17.40
CA ALA A 124 5.12 7.45 16.10
C ALA A 124 5.44 5.95 16.11
N VAL A 125 5.17 5.31 14.97
CA VAL A 125 5.60 3.95 14.67
C VAL A 125 6.44 4.02 13.40
N THR A 126 7.67 3.53 13.46
CA THR A 126 8.50 3.31 12.28
C THR A 126 8.64 1.82 12.04
N LEU A 127 8.19 1.34 10.89
CA LEU A 127 8.49 -0.02 10.43
C LEU A 127 9.64 0.05 9.42
N SER A 128 10.65 -0.80 9.59
CA SER A 128 11.79 -0.92 8.67
C SER A 128 12.05 -2.38 8.35
N ASN A 129 12.41 -2.68 7.11
CA ASN A 129 12.71 -4.04 6.68
C ASN A 129 13.86 -4.12 5.67
N LEU A 130 14.38 -5.33 5.47
CA LEU A 130 15.41 -5.64 4.48
C LEU A 130 14.84 -6.15 3.14
N GLY A 131 13.57 -5.83 2.87
CA GLY A 131 12.82 -6.16 1.67
C GLY A 131 11.92 -7.37 1.80
N TYR A 132 11.13 -7.60 0.74
CA TYR A 132 10.20 -8.73 0.60
C TYR A 132 8.98 -8.72 1.56
N PHE A 133 8.77 -7.64 2.31
CA PHE A 133 7.52 -7.38 3.04
C PHE A 133 6.60 -6.56 2.14
N HIS A 134 5.57 -7.19 1.57
CA HIS A 134 4.69 -6.57 0.60
C HIS A 134 3.69 -5.62 1.24
N HIS A 135 3.08 -5.98 2.36
CA HIS A 135 2.35 -5.07 3.26
C HIS A 135 2.10 -5.79 4.59
N SER A 136 1.62 -5.07 5.60
CA SER A 136 1.32 -5.65 6.90
C SER A 136 0.37 -4.78 7.71
N ASN A 137 -0.44 -5.41 8.58
CA ASN A 137 -1.34 -4.73 9.50
C ASN A 137 -0.96 -5.11 10.94
N TRP A 138 -0.84 -4.10 11.80
CA TRP A 138 -0.29 -4.27 13.14
C TRP A 138 -1.29 -3.87 14.20
N PHE A 139 -1.34 -4.66 15.24
CA PHE A 139 -2.29 -4.53 16.33
C PHE A 139 -1.55 -4.65 17.65
N VAL A 140 -2.12 -4.03 18.68
CA VAL A 140 -1.75 -4.30 20.06
C VAL A 140 -2.88 -5.04 20.73
N VAL A 141 -2.56 -6.13 21.41
CA VAL A 141 -3.54 -7.02 22.05
C VAL A 141 -3.06 -7.42 23.44
N PRO A 142 -3.97 -7.83 24.34
CA PRO A 142 -3.56 -8.43 25.61
C PRO A 142 -2.64 -9.64 25.39
N GLU A 143 -1.61 -9.80 26.23
CA GLU A 143 -0.60 -10.86 26.11
C GLU A 143 -1.20 -12.28 25.96
N GLU A 144 -2.31 -12.54 26.64
CA GLU A 144 -2.99 -13.82 26.65
C GLU A 144 -3.75 -14.13 25.35
N LEU A 145 -4.04 -13.13 24.51
CA LEU A 145 -4.68 -13.33 23.23
C LEU A 145 -3.66 -13.87 22.21
N TYR A 146 -4.04 -14.83 21.38
CA TYR A 146 -3.12 -15.50 20.44
C TYR A 146 -1.86 -16.06 21.14
N ALA A 147 -2.06 -16.74 22.28
CA ALA A 147 -0.98 -17.20 23.16
C ALA A 147 0.08 -18.06 22.44
N GLY A 148 1.34 -17.84 22.81
CA GLY A 148 2.50 -18.56 22.32
C GLY A 148 3.75 -17.69 22.39
N ASP A 149 4.90 -18.30 22.11
CA ASP A 149 6.19 -17.59 22.12
C ASP A 149 6.23 -16.52 21.02
N ASP A 150 7.08 -15.51 21.24
CA ASP A 150 7.34 -14.43 20.29
C ASP A 150 8.06 -14.90 19.02
N GLY A 151 8.01 -14.05 17.99
CA GLY A 151 8.52 -14.34 16.64
C GLY A 151 7.44 -14.85 15.68
N TYR A 152 7.88 -15.46 14.58
CA TYR A 152 7.02 -15.84 13.45
C TYR A 152 6.25 -17.15 13.70
N TYR A 153 4.98 -17.17 13.29
CA TYR A 153 4.12 -18.35 13.36
C TYR A 153 3.05 -18.32 12.26
N LYS A 154 2.35 -19.43 12.03
CA LYS A 154 1.20 -19.45 11.12
C LYS A 154 0.00 -18.82 11.81
N CYS A 155 -0.57 -17.77 11.25
CA CYS A 155 -1.72 -17.07 11.82
C CYS A 155 -2.86 -18.02 12.26
N SER A 156 -3.17 -19.00 11.41
CA SER A 156 -4.23 -19.98 11.65
C SER A 156 -3.97 -20.92 12.82
N ASP A 157 -2.72 -21.19 13.18
CA ASP A 157 -2.38 -22.06 14.32
C ASP A 157 -2.77 -21.41 15.66
N ARG A 158 -2.83 -20.08 15.72
CA ARG A 158 -3.24 -19.30 16.90
C ARG A 158 -4.60 -18.63 16.75
N GLY A 159 -5.30 -18.86 15.63
CA GLY A 159 -6.63 -18.30 15.36
C GLY A 159 -6.65 -16.79 15.19
N PHE A 160 -5.55 -16.20 14.70
CA PHE A 160 -5.45 -14.77 14.45
C PHE A 160 -6.49 -14.31 13.41
N ASN A 161 -7.07 -13.14 13.66
CA ASN A 161 -7.85 -12.38 12.69
C ASN A 161 -7.79 -10.88 13.06
N GLU A 162 -7.68 -10.03 12.04
CA GLU A 162 -7.49 -8.59 12.20
C GLU A 162 -8.62 -7.92 12.98
N LEU A 163 -9.89 -8.18 12.63
CA LEU A 163 -11.04 -7.57 13.31
C LEU A 163 -11.08 -7.93 14.81
N GLY A 164 -10.77 -9.18 15.15
CA GLY A 164 -10.66 -9.64 16.53
C GLY A 164 -9.50 -8.97 17.27
N ALA A 165 -8.35 -8.78 16.61
CA ALA A 165 -7.21 -8.07 17.19
C ALA A 165 -7.52 -6.58 17.42
N ALA A 166 -8.09 -5.89 16.43
CA ALA A 166 -8.48 -4.49 16.51
C ALA A 166 -9.49 -4.23 17.62
N THR A 167 -10.50 -5.10 17.76
CA THR A 167 -11.55 -4.93 18.78
C THR A 167 -11.13 -5.35 20.18
N ALA A 168 -10.27 -6.37 20.30
CA ALA A 168 -9.71 -6.79 21.59
C ALA A 168 -8.65 -5.83 22.13
N GLY A 169 -7.96 -5.09 21.27
CA GLY A 169 -7.03 -4.02 21.66
C GLY A 169 -7.21 -2.78 20.78
N THR A 170 -6.31 -2.56 19.83
CA THR A 170 -6.45 -1.54 18.76
C THR A 170 -5.48 -1.81 17.60
N VAL A 171 -5.70 -1.14 16.47
CA VAL A 171 -4.71 -1.02 15.38
C VAL A 171 -3.57 -0.11 15.86
N LEU A 172 -2.34 -0.51 15.58
CA LEU A 172 -1.11 0.22 15.87
C LEU A 172 -0.54 0.90 14.63
N PHE A 173 -0.48 0.18 13.52
CA PHE A 173 0.20 0.61 12.30
C PHE A 173 -0.30 -0.21 11.10
N ALA A 174 -0.17 0.33 9.90
CA ALA A 174 -0.28 -0.42 8.65
C ALA A 174 0.84 0.03 7.71
N GLN A 175 1.29 -0.87 6.85
CA GLN A 175 2.41 -0.65 5.93
C GLN A 175 1.89 -0.47 4.50
N SER A 176 2.32 0.60 3.84
CA SER A 176 2.21 0.83 2.40
C SER A 176 2.82 -0.33 1.60
N THR A 177 2.28 -0.56 0.41
CA THR A 177 2.74 -1.65 -0.46
C THR A 177 4.25 -1.53 -0.74
N GLN A 178 5.02 -2.51 -0.27
CA GLN A 178 6.47 -2.68 -0.47
C GLN A 178 7.36 -1.57 0.10
N SER A 179 6.82 -0.72 0.99
CA SER A 179 7.65 0.30 1.64
C SER A 179 8.74 -0.35 2.50
N PHE A 180 9.98 0.10 2.32
CA PHE A 180 11.13 -0.38 3.08
C PHE A 180 11.21 0.25 4.45
N VAL A 181 10.90 1.53 4.52
CA VAL A 181 10.80 2.29 5.77
C VAL A 181 9.58 3.16 5.69
N GLU A 182 8.73 3.06 6.70
CA GLU A 182 7.56 3.89 6.81
C GLU A 182 7.39 4.37 8.25
N GLU A 183 7.27 5.69 8.38
CA GLU A 183 6.94 6.34 9.64
C GLU A 183 5.47 6.77 9.59
N GLN A 184 4.66 6.19 10.49
CA GLN A 184 3.38 6.74 10.88
C GLN A 184 3.58 7.64 12.09
N ARG A 185 3.59 8.95 11.88
CA ARG A 185 3.67 9.95 12.94
C ARG A 185 2.37 10.71 13.07
N THR A 186 1.87 10.87 14.30
CA THR A 186 0.69 11.67 14.58
C THR A 186 1.07 13.04 15.11
N GLY A 187 0.11 13.97 15.12
CA GLY A 187 0.31 15.33 15.65
C GLY A 187 0.74 15.34 17.12
N ALA A 188 1.21 16.50 17.58
CA ALA A 188 1.63 16.70 18.98
C ALA A 188 0.56 16.23 19.97
N GLY A 189 0.94 15.39 20.94
CA GLY A 189 0.03 14.86 21.97
C GLY A 189 -1.04 13.86 21.49
N ALA A 190 -1.13 13.59 20.18
CA ALA A 190 -2.01 12.57 19.64
C ALA A 190 -1.31 11.22 19.61
N VAL A 191 -1.92 10.20 20.22
CA VAL A 191 -1.24 8.92 20.46
C VAL A 191 -2.15 7.71 20.27
N ILE A 192 -1.52 6.54 20.10
CA ILE A 192 -2.12 5.23 20.29
C ILE A 192 -1.70 4.72 21.67
N LYS A 193 -2.68 4.37 22.51
CA LYS A 193 -2.40 3.84 23.85
C LYS A 193 -2.18 2.33 23.78
N ILE A 194 -1.11 1.86 24.38
CA ILE A 194 -0.88 0.44 24.63
C ILE A 194 -1.08 0.20 26.13
N PRO A 195 -2.15 -0.50 26.55
CA PRO A 195 -2.41 -0.78 27.96
C PRO A 195 -1.35 -1.71 28.58
N PRO A 196 -1.31 -1.85 29.92
CA PRO A 196 -0.41 -2.79 30.58
C PRO A 196 -0.56 -4.22 30.05
N ARG A 197 0.54 -4.97 30.02
CA ARG A 197 0.56 -6.40 29.69
C ARG A 197 0.01 -6.70 28.31
N HIS A 198 0.47 -5.93 27.33
CA HIS A 198 0.08 -6.08 25.94
C HIS A 198 1.29 -6.50 25.09
N LYS A 199 0.97 -7.04 23.92
CA LYS A 199 1.94 -7.39 22.89
C LYS A 199 1.54 -6.79 21.56
N VAL A 200 2.55 -6.56 20.72
CA VAL A 200 2.37 -6.25 19.31
C VAL A 200 2.15 -7.58 18.56
N VAL A 201 1.20 -7.60 17.65
CA VAL A 201 0.92 -8.74 16.76
C VAL A 201 0.54 -8.24 15.37
N SER A 202 0.95 -8.96 14.34
CA SER A 202 0.65 -8.62 12.96
C SER A 202 0.52 -9.86 12.10
N ASP A 203 -0.34 -9.79 11.08
CA ASP A 203 -0.21 -10.55 9.86
C ASP A 203 0.63 -9.80 8.82
N LEU A 204 1.55 -10.53 8.23
CA LEU A 204 2.49 -10.02 7.24
C LEU A 204 2.15 -10.66 5.92
N HIS A 205 2.15 -9.89 4.84
CA HIS A 205 2.19 -10.45 3.49
C HIS A 205 3.62 -10.31 2.96
N MET A 206 4.28 -11.44 2.75
CA MET A 206 5.66 -11.51 2.27
C MET A 206 5.73 -12.12 0.88
N LEU A 207 6.57 -11.55 0.03
CA LEU A 207 6.63 -11.88 -1.39
C LEU A 207 8.07 -11.90 -1.90
N ASN A 208 8.57 -13.08 -2.25
CA ASN A 208 9.82 -13.26 -3.00
C ASN A 208 9.51 -13.61 -4.46
N VAL A 209 9.59 -12.61 -5.33
CA VAL A 209 9.42 -12.81 -6.78
C VAL A 209 10.70 -13.33 -7.46
N GLY A 210 11.82 -13.41 -6.74
CA GLY A 210 13.10 -13.80 -7.30
C GLY A 210 13.31 -15.33 -7.39
N PRO A 211 14.26 -15.78 -8.24
CA PRO A 211 14.63 -17.19 -8.39
C PRO A 211 15.56 -17.70 -7.28
N ALA A 212 16.11 -16.80 -6.47
CA ALA A 212 16.98 -17.13 -5.37
C ALA A 212 16.18 -17.21 -4.06
N ALA A 213 16.61 -18.10 -3.16
CA ALA A 213 16.19 -18.01 -1.78
C ALA A 213 16.78 -16.73 -1.18
N ILE A 214 15.99 -16.03 -0.38
CA ILE A 214 16.40 -14.78 0.27
C ILE A 214 16.27 -14.93 1.78
N GLU A 215 17.10 -14.19 2.51
CA GLU A 215 16.93 -13.96 3.94
C GLU A 215 16.64 -12.48 4.13
N THR A 216 15.56 -12.17 4.84
CA THR A 216 15.15 -10.80 5.17
C THR A 216 14.89 -10.67 6.67
N ASP A 217 14.72 -9.44 7.15
CA ASP A 217 14.52 -9.10 8.57
C ASP A 217 13.61 -7.88 8.71
N LEU A 218 13.04 -7.72 9.89
CA LEU A 218 12.00 -6.74 10.19
C LEU A 218 12.24 -6.08 11.54
N PHE A 219 12.04 -4.77 11.57
CA PHE A 219 12.28 -3.91 12.72
C PHE A 219 11.09 -3.00 12.91
N MET A 220 10.68 -2.80 14.16
CA MET A 220 9.68 -1.81 14.54
C MET A 220 10.25 -0.92 15.63
N THR A 221 10.08 0.39 15.46
CA THR A 221 10.40 1.39 16.46
C THR A 221 9.14 2.11 16.89
N LEU A 222 8.95 2.21 18.20
CA LEU A 222 7.88 2.98 18.84
C LEU A 222 8.49 4.23 19.46
N GLU A 223 8.02 5.40 19.05
CA GLU A 223 8.28 6.67 19.74
C GLU A 223 7.19 6.86 20.79
N LEU A 224 7.62 6.87 22.05
CA LEU A 224 6.77 7.03 23.21
C LEU A 224 6.79 8.48 23.68
N ILE A 225 5.66 8.95 24.22
CA ILE A 225 5.57 10.24 24.90
C ILE A 225 5.11 10.05 26.35
N HIS A 226 5.53 10.96 27.23
CA HIS A 226 5.06 10.95 28.61
C HIS A 226 3.54 11.12 28.68
N PRO A 227 2.82 10.39 29.54
CA PRO A 227 1.37 10.53 29.69
C PRO A 227 0.87 11.94 30.03
N LYS A 228 1.76 12.82 30.51
CA LYS A 228 1.45 14.21 30.90
C LYS A 228 1.26 15.12 29.68
N ASP A 229 1.85 14.72 28.54
CA ASP A 229 1.87 15.45 27.28
C ASP A 229 0.83 14.89 26.28
N VAL A 230 0.02 13.91 26.69
CA VAL A 230 -1.04 13.31 25.85
C VAL A 230 -2.28 14.21 25.85
N GLU A 231 -2.69 14.60 24.65
CA GLU A 231 -3.89 15.41 24.40
C GLU A 231 -5.05 14.58 23.86
N VAL A 232 -4.77 13.53 23.06
CA VAL A 232 -5.79 12.68 22.46
C VAL A 232 -5.33 11.24 22.27
N VAL A 233 -6.22 10.29 22.55
CA VAL A 233 -6.01 8.85 22.27
C VAL A 233 -6.82 8.46 21.04
N LEU A 234 -6.12 8.22 19.93
CA LEU A 234 -6.68 7.97 18.62
C LEU A 234 -7.38 6.62 18.52
N THR A 235 -8.26 6.50 17.54
CA THR A 235 -9.07 5.33 17.25
C THR A 235 -8.98 5.02 15.76
N PRO A 236 -8.89 3.75 15.34
CA PRO A 236 -8.85 3.45 13.93
C PRO A 236 -10.23 3.57 13.28
N LEU A 237 -10.22 4.02 12.04
CA LEU A 237 -11.29 3.91 11.06
C LEU A 237 -10.72 3.20 9.84
N ARG A 238 -11.43 2.21 9.31
CA ARG A 238 -11.03 1.48 8.11
C ARG A 238 -12.07 1.62 7.02
N THR A 239 -11.63 1.77 5.78
CA THR A 239 -12.48 1.58 4.60
C THR A 239 -11.99 0.43 3.74
N SER A 240 -12.90 -0.27 3.05
CA SER A 240 -12.55 -1.37 2.15
C SER A 240 -13.57 -1.56 1.03
N TYR A 241 -13.10 -1.61 -0.22
CA TYR A 241 -13.94 -1.99 -1.35
C TYR A 241 -13.73 -3.47 -1.68
N LEU A 242 -14.56 -4.38 -1.12
CA LEU A 242 -14.32 -5.83 -1.21
C LEU A 242 -14.86 -6.47 -2.50
N ASP A 243 -15.79 -5.82 -3.19
CA ASP A 243 -16.43 -6.32 -4.42
C ASP A 243 -15.73 -5.78 -5.68
N LEU A 244 -14.39 -5.78 -5.71
CA LEU A 244 -13.63 -5.35 -6.88
C LEU A 244 -13.79 -6.34 -8.04
N ASP A 245 -14.04 -5.81 -9.24
CA ASP A 245 -13.99 -6.51 -10.53
C ASP A 245 -13.47 -5.52 -11.58
N ILE A 246 -12.17 -5.27 -11.54
CA ILE A 246 -11.45 -4.29 -12.36
C ILE A 246 -11.39 -4.83 -13.79
N PRO A 247 -12.06 -4.19 -14.77
CA PRO A 247 -12.16 -4.74 -16.12
C PRO A 247 -10.79 -4.85 -16.82
N ALA A 248 -10.61 -5.91 -17.61
CA ALA A 248 -9.44 -6.07 -18.47
C ALA A 248 -9.28 -4.90 -19.47
N ASN A 249 -8.03 -4.52 -19.73
CA ASN A 249 -7.63 -3.46 -20.67
C ASN A 249 -8.39 -2.13 -20.48
N ALA A 250 -8.56 -1.72 -19.24
CA ALA A 250 -9.34 -0.52 -18.91
C ALA A 250 -8.72 0.26 -17.75
N VAL A 251 -8.88 1.59 -17.82
CA VAL A 251 -8.70 2.47 -16.67
C VAL A 251 -10.04 2.59 -15.96
N SER A 252 -10.05 2.46 -14.64
CA SER A 252 -11.29 2.49 -13.85
C SER A 252 -11.09 3.11 -12.48
N LYS A 253 -12.19 3.61 -11.89
CA LYS A 253 -12.26 4.14 -10.53
C LYS A 253 -13.37 3.47 -9.76
N PHE A 254 -13.07 3.05 -8.54
CA PHE A 254 -14.00 2.41 -7.61
C PHE A 254 -14.18 3.29 -6.40
N THR A 255 -15.38 3.85 -6.24
CA THR A 255 -15.72 4.73 -5.13
C THR A 255 -16.65 4.06 -4.13
N GLY A 256 -16.22 3.99 -2.88
CA GLY A 256 -17.10 3.67 -1.76
C GLY A 256 -17.91 4.90 -1.34
N VAL A 257 -19.23 4.78 -1.40
CA VAL A 257 -20.18 5.86 -1.12
C VAL A 257 -20.86 5.61 0.22
N CYS A 258 -20.41 6.31 1.27
CA CYS A 258 -20.86 6.09 2.64
C CYS A 258 -21.77 7.25 3.13
N GLU A 259 -22.93 7.46 2.47
CA GLU A 259 -23.83 8.60 2.74
C GLU A 259 -24.39 8.64 4.18
N ASP A 260 -24.54 7.49 4.83
CA ASP A 260 -25.08 7.41 6.19
C ASP A 260 -23.98 7.56 7.27
N PHE A 261 -22.77 8.02 6.93
CA PHE A 261 -21.62 8.04 7.85
C PHE A 261 -21.90 8.79 9.17
N GLY A 262 -22.36 10.04 9.08
CA GLY A 262 -22.71 10.84 10.25
C GLY A 262 -23.91 10.28 11.02
N ALA A 263 -24.91 9.78 10.31
CA ALA A 263 -26.11 9.18 10.92
C ALA A 263 -25.77 7.90 11.71
N ARG A 264 -24.90 7.04 11.18
CA ARG A 264 -24.45 5.81 11.86
C ARG A 264 -23.61 6.10 13.10
N TYR A 265 -22.80 7.15 13.06
CA TYR A 265 -22.12 7.64 14.24
C TYR A 265 -23.11 8.10 15.31
N GLU A 266 -24.11 8.91 14.93
CA GLU A 266 -25.12 9.43 15.86
C GLU A 266 -25.97 8.30 16.47
N ASP A 267 -26.41 7.33 15.66
CA ASP A 267 -27.12 6.14 16.13
C ASP A 267 -26.30 5.36 17.18
N SER A 268 -24.98 5.30 17.02
CA SER A 268 -24.09 4.54 17.89
C SER A 268 -23.67 5.29 19.16
N THR A 269 -23.61 6.63 19.11
CA THR A 269 -23.05 7.46 20.19
C THR A 269 -24.08 8.30 20.92
N GLY A 270 -25.25 8.53 20.30
CA GLY A 270 -26.30 9.43 20.78
C GLY A 270 -26.00 10.91 20.61
N THR A 271 -24.94 11.25 19.86
CA THR A 271 -24.53 12.63 19.57
C THR A 271 -24.20 12.80 18.09
N PRO A 272 -24.42 13.98 17.47
CA PRO A 272 -23.98 14.25 16.11
C PRO A 272 -22.49 13.95 15.90
N LEU A 273 -22.08 13.73 14.65
CA LEU A 273 -20.69 13.43 14.28
C LEU A 273 -19.73 14.46 14.89
N ASP A 274 -18.88 13.95 15.78
CA ASP A 274 -17.81 14.64 16.49
C ASP A 274 -16.57 13.76 16.34
N MET A 275 -15.80 14.07 15.30
CA MET A 275 -14.64 13.30 14.87
C MET A 275 -13.60 14.24 14.26
N LYS A 276 -12.32 14.00 14.57
CA LYS A 276 -11.20 14.68 13.90
C LYS A 276 -10.27 13.66 13.28
N LEU A 277 -9.82 13.91 12.06
CA LEU A 277 -8.89 13.05 11.33
C LEU A 277 -7.46 13.52 11.55
N HIS A 278 -6.59 12.62 12.01
CA HIS A 278 -5.19 12.90 12.31
C HIS A 278 -4.23 12.28 11.31
N TYR A 279 -4.60 11.13 10.74
CA TYR A 279 -3.74 10.39 9.82
C TYR A 279 -4.59 9.57 8.86
N VAL A 280 -4.10 9.40 7.63
CA VAL A 280 -4.66 8.54 6.58
C VAL A 280 -3.54 7.77 5.91
N LEU A 281 -3.78 6.50 5.60
CA LEU A 281 -2.92 5.67 4.78
C LEU A 281 -3.79 4.84 3.82
N PRO A 282 -3.81 5.15 2.52
CA PRO A 282 -4.46 4.32 1.51
C PRO A 282 -3.60 3.11 1.14
N HIS A 283 -4.23 2.09 0.55
CA HIS A 283 -3.56 0.88 0.10
C HIS A 283 -4.23 0.28 -1.14
N TYR A 284 -3.40 -0.03 -2.13
CA TYR A 284 -3.69 -0.74 -3.38
C TYR A 284 -2.40 -1.37 -3.91
N HIS A 285 -2.48 -2.28 -4.88
CA HIS A 285 -1.33 -2.96 -5.48
C HIS A 285 -0.95 -2.32 -6.83
N TYR A 286 -0.18 -3.06 -7.64
CA TYR A 286 0.56 -2.56 -8.81
C TYR A 286 -0.29 -1.93 -9.94
N LEU A 287 -1.57 -2.29 -10.05
CA LEU A 287 -2.48 -1.68 -11.03
C LEU A 287 -3.09 -0.39 -10.51
N GLY A 288 -3.04 -0.15 -9.20
CA GLY A 288 -3.55 1.07 -8.61
C GLY A 288 -2.76 2.29 -9.08
N ASN A 289 -3.47 3.38 -9.36
CA ASN A 289 -2.88 4.59 -9.91
C ASN A 289 -3.45 5.88 -9.31
N HIS A 290 -4.37 5.76 -8.34
CA HIS A 290 -5.03 6.90 -7.75
C HIS A 290 -5.71 6.51 -6.44
N PHE A 291 -5.66 7.40 -5.45
CA PHE A 291 -6.54 7.39 -4.30
C PHE A 291 -7.09 8.79 -4.04
N ASP A 292 -8.35 8.88 -3.65
CA ASP A 292 -8.98 10.12 -3.16
C ASP A 292 -9.82 9.83 -1.91
N LEU A 293 -9.73 10.72 -0.92
CA LEU A 293 -10.66 10.80 0.21
C LEU A 293 -11.39 12.15 0.17
N SER A 294 -12.72 12.09 0.20
CA SER A 294 -13.60 13.26 0.19
C SER A 294 -14.80 13.06 1.11
N PHE A 295 -15.49 14.17 1.43
CA PHE A 295 -16.64 14.17 2.32
C PHE A 295 -17.85 14.85 1.67
N THR A 296 -19.05 14.49 2.15
CA THR A 296 -20.32 15.12 1.76
C THR A 296 -21.01 15.72 2.97
N GLY A 297 -21.72 16.82 2.77
CA GLY A 297 -22.36 17.58 3.82
C GLY A 297 -21.39 18.39 4.69
N GLY A 298 -21.95 19.31 5.46
CA GLY A 298 -21.16 20.16 6.35
C GLY A 298 -20.15 21.09 5.63
N PRO A 299 -19.10 21.55 6.33
CA PRO A 299 -18.10 22.46 5.77
C PRO A 299 -17.17 21.84 4.73
N LEU A 300 -17.08 20.50 4.65
CA LEU A 300 -16.18 19.76 3.76
C LEU A 300 -16.89 19.19 2.53
N ASP A 301 -18.13 19.63 2.25
CA ASP A 301 -18.95 19.11 1.16
C ASP A 301 -18.24 19.23 -0.21
N GLY A 302 -17.98 18.09 -0.84
CA GLY A 302 -17.33 18.00 -2.15
C GLY A 302 -15.83 18.31 -2.15
N VAL A 303 -15.19 18.37 -0.98
CA VAL A 303 -13.75 18.65 -0.85
C VAL A 303 -12.96 17.34 -0.83
N SER A 304 -12.04 17.18 -1.77
CA SER A 304 -10.95 16.19 -1.69
C SER A 304 -9.94 16.65 -0.65
N VAL A 305 -9.73 15.84 0.38
CA VAL A 305 -8.88 16.18 1.54
C VAL A 305 -7.55 15.42 1.55
N PHE A 306 -7.47 14.33 0.79
CA PHE A 306 -6.26 13.53 0.64
C PHE A 306 -6.27 12.85 -0.72
N THR A 307 -5.17 12.95 -1.45
CA THR A 307 -5.02 12.37 -2.78
C THR A 307 -3.63 11.78 -2.93
N VAL A 308 -3.54 10.60 -3.55
CA VAL A 308 -2.29 9.98 -4.00
C VAL A 308 -2.48 9.66 -5.47
N ASP A 309 -1.50 10.01 -6.30
CA ASP A 309 -1.50 9.71 -7.73
C ASP A 309 -0.32 8.79 -8.06
N GLY A 310 -0.59 7.75 -8.83
CA GLY A 310 0.39 6.74 -9.22
C GLY A 310 0.58 5.61 -8.19
N PHE A 311 1.66 4.86 -8.36
CA PHE A 311 2.14 3.82 -7.45
C PHE A 311 3.67 3.84 -7.52
N ASP A 312 4.33 3.99 -6.36
CA ASP A 312 5.79 4.13 -6.26
C ASP A 312 6.44 3.24 -5.20
N GLY A 313 5.68 2.45 -4.44
CA GLY A 313 6.23 1.61 -3.37
C GLY A 313 6.74 2.37 -2.15
N GLU A 314 6.50 3.67 -2.09
CA GLU A 314 6.92 4.55 -0.98
C GLU A 314 5.89 4.53 0.17
N ALA A 315 6.25 5.20 1.27
CA ALA A 315 5.33 5.49 2.35
C ALA A 315 4.25 6.50 1.91
N ASN A 316 3.01 6.02 1.75
CA ASN A 316 1.90 6.80 1.20
C ASN A 316 0.98 7.42 2.27
N GLY A 317 1.40 7.36 3.54
CA GLY A 317 0.67 7.92 4.67
C GLY A 317 0.73 9.44 4.75
N GLY A 318 -0.37 10.06 5.18
CA GLY A 318 -0.50 11.51 5.35
C GLY A 318 -0.95 11.90 6.76
N VAL A 319 -0.28 12.91 7.33
CA VAL A 319 -0.62 13.49 8.63
C VAL A 319 -1.45 14.77 8.43
N PHE A 320 -2.47 14.97 9.25
CA PHE A 320 -3.22 16.23 9.33
C PHE A 320 -2.80 17.00 10.58
N ASP A 321 -2.07 18.09 10.38
CA ASP A 321 -1.66 19.01 11.44
C ASP A 321 -1.94 20.48 11.04
N PRO A 322 -2.97 21.13 11.62
CA PRO A 322 -3.86 20.62 12.67
C PRO A 322 -4.79 19.49 12.17
N PRO A 323 -5.36 18.68 13.07
CA PRO A 323 -6.30 17.62 12.70
C PRO A 323 -7.52 18.15 11.95
N LEU A 324 -7.97 17.44 10.92
CA LEU A 324 -9.10 17.84 10.10
C LEU A 324 -10.41 17.58 10.85
N ASP A 325 -11.16 18.64 11.14
CA ASP A 325 -12.45 18.57 11.83
C ASP A 325 -13.57 18.08 10.89
N LEU A 326 -14.18 16.95 11.23
CA LEU A 326 -15.26 16.33 10.47
C LEU A 326 -16.65 16.67 11.05
N THR A 327 -16.74 17.62 11.99
CA THR A 327 -18.01 18.02 12.59
C THR A 327 -19.02 18.46 11.53
N GLY A 328 -20.19 17.82 11.54
CA GLY A 328 -21.29 18.13 10.62
C GLY A 328 -21.17 17.52 9.22
N VAL A 329 -20.14 16.71 8.94
CA VAL A 329 -20.10 15.85 7.75
C VAL A 329 -21.24 14.83 7.82
N GLU A 330 -21.90 14.62 6.68
CA GLU A 330 -23.00 13.66 6.54
C GLU A 330 -22.50 12.33 5.97
N GLY A 331 -21.65 12.38 4.93
CA GLY A 331 -21.13 11.20 4.25
C GLY A 331 -19.62 11.24 4.02
N LEU A 332 -19.06 10.05 3.76
CA LEU A 332 -17.65 9.83 3.42
C LEU A 332 -17.57 9.16 2.05
N ARG A 333 -16.63 9.59 1.21
CA ARG A 333 -16.31 8.98 -0.07
C ARG A 333 -14.82 8.66 -0.14
N TYR A 334 -14.47 7.45 -0.57
CA TYR A 334 -13.08 7.08 -0.87
C TYR A 334 -13.04 6.41 -2.24
N THR A 335 -12.06 6.76 -3.06
CA THR A 335 -11.93 6.27 -4.43
C THR A 335 -10.56 5.65 -4.64
N CYS A 336 -10.50 4.44 -5.18
CA CYS A 336 -9.27 3.86 -5.71
C CYS A 336 -9.36 3.79 -7.24
N GLY A 337 -8.33 4.27 -7.93
CA GLY A 337 -8.20 4.16 -9.38
C GLY A 337 -7.23 3.05 -9.77
N TYR A 338 -7.48 2.43 -10.92
CA TYR A 338 -6.66 1.37 -11.48
C TYR A 338 -6.46 1.55 -12.98
N ASP A 339 -5.26 1.25 -13.46
CA ASP A 339 -4.96 1.00 -14.86
C ASP A 339 -4.70 -0.50 -15.05
N ASN A 340 -5.74 -1.22 -15.45
CA ASN A 340 -5.65 -2.65 -15.71
C ASN A 340 -5.28 -2.92 -17.17
N TRP A 341 -3.99 -2.90 -17.46
CA TRP A 341 -3.41 -3.28 -18.76
C TRP A 341 -3.40 -4.80 -19.01
N ARG A 342 -3.98 -5.60 -18.13
CA ARG A 342 -4.08 -7.07 -18.29
C ARG A 342 -5.26 -7.45 -19.18
N ASP A 343 -5.20 -8.66 -19.74
CA ASP A 343 -6.27 -9.21 -20.59
C ASP A 343 -7.36 -9.97 -19.80
N VAL A 344 -7.28 -9.91 -18.47
CA VAL A 344 -8.23 -10.50 -17.53
C VAL A 344 -8.74 -9.46 -16.54
N ASN A 345 -9.95 -9.67 -16.04
CA ASN A 345 -10.44 -8.89 -14.92
C ASN A 345 -9.66 -9.22 -13.66
N VAL A 346 -9.49 -8.23 -12.79
CA VAL A 346 -8.77 -8.35 -11.53
C VAL A 346 -9.71 -8.05 -10.37
N GLY A 347 -9.79 -8.97 -9.41
CA GLY A 347 -10.66 -8.84 -8.25
C GLY A 347 -9.94 -8.40 -6.98
N TRP A 348 -10.64 -8.53 -5.85
CA TRP A 348 -10.07 -8.29 -4.53
C TRP A 348 -9.18 -9.46 -4.07
N GLY A 349 -7.97 -9.17 -3.59
CA GLY A 349 -7.12 -10.15 -2.92
C GLY A 349 -5.63 -9.81 -2.93
N ILE A 350 -4.82 -10.83 -2.68
CA ILE A 350 -3.35 -10.82 -2.75
C ILE A 350 -2.84 -11.42 -4.07
N GLY A 351 -1.53 -11.46 -4.29
CA GLY A 351 -0.89 -12.03 -5.47
C GLY A 351 -1.13 -11.21 -6.74
N ASP A 352 -1.86 -11.78 -7.69
CA ASP A 352 -2.23 -11.11 -8.94
C ASP A 352 -3.54 -10.31 -8.84
N GLN A 353 -4.10 -10.19 -7.63
CA GLN A 353 -5.31 -9.42 -7.34
C GLN A 353 -4.99 -8.02 -6.80
N GLU A 354 -6.01 -7.19 -6.64
CA GLU A 354 -5.91 -5.80 -6.16
C GLU A 354 -6.61 -5.57 -4.82
N MET A 355 -6.34 -4.43 -4.20
CA MET A 355 -7.03 -3.96 -3.00
C MET A 355 -7.42 -2.48 -3.13
N CYS A 356 -8.44 -2.09 -2.39
CA CYS A 356 -8.83 -0.71 -2.14
C CYS A 356 -9.13 -0.56 -0.66
N VAL A 357 -8.13 -0.15 0.12
CA VAL A 357 -8.23 0.00 1.57
C VAL A 357 -7.75 1.39 1.96
N MET A 358 -8.28 1.90 3.07
CA MET A 358 -7.65 3.00 3.79
C MET A 358 -7.74 2.76 5.28
N LEU A 359 -6.63 2.99 5.97
CA LEU A 359 -6.56 3.17 7.42
C LEU A 359 -6.58 4.67 7.73
N ALA A 360 -7.41 5.06 8.69
CA ALA A 360 -7.39 6.39 9.29
C ALA A 360 -7.24 6.30 10.80
N LEU A 361 -6.53 7.26 11.39
CA LEU A 361 -6.51 7.46 12.84
C LEU A 361 -7.29 8.73 13.18
N VAL A 362 -8.30 8.57 14.03
CA VAL A 362 -9.30 9.60 14.33
C VAL A 362 -9.49 9.81 15.84
N ASP A 363 -9.69 11.06 16.25
CA ASP A 363 -10.23 11.41 17.57
C ASP A 363 -11.73 11.13 17.56
N THR A 364 -12.16 10.11 18.30
CA THR A 364 -13.55 9.68 18.32
C THR A 364 -13.85 8.70 19.47
N LYS A 365 -15.13 8.38 19.67
CA LYS A 365 -15.63 7.47 20.71
C LYS A 365 -15.83 6.03 20.23
N VAL A 366 -15.85 5.81 18.91
CA VAL A 366 -16.16 4.52 18.30
C VAL A 366 -15.16 4.20 17.19
N MET A 367 -14.77 2.94 17.11
CA MET A 367 -14.09 2.38 15.94
C MET A 367 -15.11 2.19 14.83
N MET A 368 -14.70 2.40 13.58
CA MET A 368 -15.58 2.24 12.42
C MET A 368 -14.90 1.41 11.33
N ASP A 369 -15.62 0.44 10.77
CA ASP A 369 -15.24 -0.29 9.55
C ASP A 369 -16.32 -0.05 8.48
N LEU A 370 -15.90 0.49 7.34
CA LEU A 370 -16.77 0.90 6.24
C LEU A 370 -16.43 0.05 5.02
N SER A 371 -17.29 -0.90 4.71
CA SER A 371 -17.01 -1.90 3.68
C SER A 371 -18.03 -1.85 2.54
N VAL A 372 -17.57 -1.78 1.30
CA VAL A 372 -18.39 -2.00 0.11
C VAL A 372 -18.36 -3.49 -0.23
N THR A 373 -19.54 -4.11 -0.31
CA THR A 373 -19.70 -5.55 -0.65
C THR A 373 -20.61 -5.75 -1.86
N GLY A 374 -20.90 -4.66 -2.58
CA GLY A 374 -21.69 -4.63 -3.80
C GLY A 374 -21.39 -3.35 -4.57
N GLY A 375 -20.95 -3.46 -5.82
CA GLY A 375 -20.63 -2.28 -6.65
C GLY A 375 -19.95 -2.56 -7.99
N THR A 376 -19.94 -3.80 -8.45
CA THR A 376 -19.32 -4.28 -9.69
C THR A 376 -19.96 -3.80 -11.00
N VAL A 377 -20.97 -2.92 -10.95
CA VAL A 377 -21.63 -2.40 -12.15
C VAL A 377 -21.21 -0.97 -12.38
N ALA A 378 -20.57 -0.71 -13.52
CA ALA A 378 -20.18 0.63 -13.91
C ALA A 378 -21.40 1.57 -13.92
N VAL A 379 -21.28 2.71 -13.24
CA VAL A 379 -22.30 3.75 -13.17
C VAL A 379 -22.12 4.80 -14.27
N GLY A 380 -20.95 4.84 -14.89
CA GLY A 380 -20.64 5.75 -15.99
C GLY A 380 -19.25 5.53 -16.55
N GLU A 381 -18.89 6.40 -17.50
CA GLU A 381 -17.55 6.51 -18.06
C GLU A 381 -17.27 8.00 -18.24
N ASN A 382 -16.08 8.45 -17.83
CA ASN A 382 -15.63 9.82 -18.01
C ASN A 382 -14.21 9.84 -18.56
N ASP A 383 -14.00 10.49 -19.70
CA ASP A 383 -12.71 10.59 -20.38
C ASP A 383 -11.97 9.23 -20.55
N GLY A 384 -12.73 8.16 -20.84
CA GLY A 384 -12.20 6.80 -21.00
C GLY A 384 -11.93 6.04 -19.70
N VAL A 385 -12.27 6.63 -18.54
CA VAL A 385 -12.19 5.98 -17.22
C VAL A 385 -13.57 5.44 -16.85
N LEU A 386 -13.66 4.13 -16.60
CA LEU A 386 -14.89 3.49 -16.12
C LEU A 386 -15.11 3.82 -14.64
N GLU A 387 -16.31 4.30 -14.30
CA GLU A 387 -16.65 4.71 -12.94
C GLU A 387 -17.54 3.66 -12.29
N PHE A 388 -17.16 3.20 -11.10
CA PHE A 388 -17.89 2.24 -10.28
C PHE A 388 -18.20 2.85 -8.91
N GLU A 389 -19.42 2.65 -8.43
CA GLU A 389 -19.83 3.11 -7.11
C GLU A 389 -20.53 1.98 -6.36
N GLY A 390 -20.21 1.86 -5.07
CA GLY A 390 -20.88 0.91 -4.18
C GLY A 390 -21.24 1.54 -2.83
N PRO A 391 -22.43 1.28 -2.28
CA PRO A 391 -22.80 1.79 -0.97
C PRO A 391 -22.02 1.08 0.14
N CYS A 392 -21.61 1.83 1.16
CA CYS A 392 -20.90 1.26 2.30
C CYS A 392 -21.85 0.59 3.31
N GLY A 393 -21.51 -0.62 3.74
CA GLY A 393 -21.93 -1.13 5.03
C GLY A 393 -21.03 -0.55 6.13
N ILE A 394 -21.62 0.04 7.18
CA ILE A 394 -20.88 0.68 8.26
C ILE A 394 -21.09 -0.12 9.55
N LEU A 395 -19.99 -0.64 10.10
CA LEU A 395 -19.93 -1.26 11.41
C LEU A 395 -19.33 -0.26 12.40
N THR A 396 -20.08 0.09 13.44
CA THR A 396 -19.57 0.87 14.58
C THR A 396 -19.32 -0.04 15.77
N VAL A 397 -18.14 0.07 16.38
CA VAL A 397 -17.75 -0.71 17.55
C VAL A 397 -17.31 0.26 18.66
N PRO A 398 -17.85 0.16 19.89
CA PRO A 398 -17.34 0.93 21.01
C PRO A 398 -15.84 0.68 21.21
N LYS A 399 -15.08 1.73 21.53
CA LYS A 399 -13.66 1.56 21.89
C LYS A 399 -13.51 0.58 23.05
N ASN A 400 -12.43 -0.20 23.01
CA ASN A 400 -12.02 -0.94 24.19
C ASN A 400 -11.84 0.06 25.36
N PRO A 401 -12.45 -0.15 26.54
CA PRO A 401 -12.30 0.76 27.67
C PRO A 401 -10.85 1.03 28.10
N ALA A 402 -9.91 0.15 27.76
CA ALA A 402 -8.48 0.34 28.00
C ALA A 402 -7.85 1.42 27.09
N GLN A 403 -8.51 1.80 26.00
CA GLN A 403 -8.12 2.86 25.06
C GLN A 403 -8.66 4.24 25.51
N SER A 404 -8.44 4.58 26.78
CA SER A 404 -8.85 5.85 27.39
C SER A 404 -7.69 6.83 27.51
N MET A 405 -8.01 8.10 27.73
CA MET A 405 -7.03 9.12 28.17
C MET A 405 -6.24 8.64 29.40
N PRO A 406 -5.01 9.17 29.59
CA PRO A 406 -4.26 8.90 30.80
C PRO A 406 -5.01 9.29 32.08
N THR A 407 -4.79 8.52 33.14
CA THR A 407 -5.27 8.90 34.47
C THR A 407 -4.32 9.91 35.11
N SER A 408 -4.79 10.66 36.11
CA SER A 408 -3.90 11.59 36.85
C SER A 408 -2.71 10.86 37.50
N ALA A 409 -2.89 9.61 37.94
CA ALA A 409 -1.79 8.82 38.47
C ALA A 409 -0.73 8.52 37.41
N GLU A 410 -1.14 8.18 36.17
CA GLU A 410 -0.22 7.95 35.06
C GLU A 410 0.51 9.24 34.64
N GLN A 411 -0.13 10.40 34.78
CA GLN A 411 0.47 11.71 34.47
C GLN A 411 1.51 12.16 35.51
N ASP A 412 1.31 11.78 36.78
CA ASP A 412 2.17 12.18 37.91
C ASP A 412 3.36 11.22 38.13
N GLU A 413 3.30 10.01 37.58
CA GLU A 413 4.38 9.02 37.68
C GLU A 413 5.55 9.35 36.75
N PRO A 414 6.79 8.94 37.09
CA PRO A 414 7.94 9.08 36.18
C PRO A 414 7.69 8.35 34.85
N PHE A 415 8.35 8.82 33.79
CA PHE A 415 8.18 8.23 32.46
C PHE A 415 8.49 6.73 32.45
N ASN A 416 7.45 5.92 32.24
CA ASN A 416 7.59 4.48 32.13
C ASN A 416 7.97 4.09 30.70
N VAL A 417 9.24 3.71 30.52
CA VAL A 417 9.79 3.21 29.25
C VAL A 417 10.21 1.76 29.47
N PRO A 418 9.56 0.79 28.80
CA PRO A 418 9.99 -0.61 28.82
C PRO A 418 11.44 -0.75 28.35
N GLU A 419 12.14 -1.79 28.82
CA GLU A 419 13.50 -2.07 28.34
C GLU A 419 13.46 -2.33 26.84
N SER A 420 14.22 -1.54 26.08
CA SER A 420 14.50 -1.81 24.67
C SER A 420 15.76 -2.66 24.54
N GLY A 421 15.77 -3.58 23.57
CA GLY A 421 17.05 -3.99 23.01
C GLY A 421 17.63 -2.78 22.30
N ASP A 422 18.88 -2.40 22.56
CA ASP A 422 19.61 -1.30 21.89
C ASP A 422 19.90 -1.64 20.40
N GLU A 423 18.93 -2.20 19.69
CA GLU A 423 19.02 -2.54 18.28
C GLU A 423 18.58 -1.32 17.48
N SER A 424 19.53 -0.67 16.82
CA SER A 424 19.25 0.38 15.85
C SER A 424 18.54 -0.21 14.63
N ILE A 425 17.60 0.53 14.05
CA ILE A 425 17.07 0.23 12.71
C ILE A 425 18.26 0.19 11.72
N PRO A 426 18.41 -0.88 10.90
CA PRO A 426 19.41 -0.87 9.84
C PRO A 426 19.07 0.23 8.83
N PRO A 427 20.09 0.88 8.22
CA PRO A 427 19.82 1.82 7.15
C PRO A 427 19.08 1.12 6.01
N VAL A 428 18.22 1.85 5.31
CA VAL A 428 17.64 1.40 4.04
C VAL A 428 18.80 0.96 3.14
N PRO A 429 18.76 -0.25 2.55
CA PRO A 429 19.78 -0.66 1.60
C PRO A 429 19.90 0.38 0.48
N GLU A 430 21.07 0.99 0.34
CA GLU A 430 21.32 1.86 -0.80
C GLU A 430 21.35 1.02 -2.07
N CYS A 431 20.58 1.43 -3.07
CA CYS A 431 20.67 0.84 -4.39
C CYS A 431 22.07 1.12 -4.96
N SER A 432 22.76 0.08 -5.42
CA SER A 432 24.01 0.21 -6.17
C SER A 432 23.83 -0.31 -7.59
N ASP A 433 24.32 0.46 -8.57
CA ASP A 433 24.41 0.01 -9.95
C ASP A 433 25.18 -1.31 -10.05
N HIS A 434 24.79 -2.13 -11.02
CA HIS A 434 25.42 -3.42 -11.30
C HIS A 434 26.93 -3.28 -11.55
N ASP A 435 27.74 -4.16 -10.95
CA ASP A 435 29.18 -4.21 -11.23
C ASP A 435 29.44 -4.90 -12.58
N PRO A 436 29.90 -4.18 -13.64
CA PRO A 436 30.20 -4.78 -14.92
C PRO A 436 31.44 -5.72 -14.87
N GLY A 437 32.15 -5.81 -13.76
CA GLY A 437 33.20 -6.80 -13.56
C GLY A 437 32.67 -8.22 -13.32
N VAL A 438 31.39 -8.37 -12.94
CA VAL A 438 30.80 -9.66 -12.56
C VAL A 438 30.50 -10.51 -13.79
N ALA A 439 30.79 -11.82 -13.68
CA ALA A 439 30.47 -12.81 -14.70
C ALA A 439 29.25 -13.64 -14.26
N PRO A 440 28.41 -14.11 -15.21
CA PRO A 440 27.28 -14.96 -14.89
C PRO A 440 27.70 -16.36 -14.46
N ASP A 441 26.88 -17.01 -13.63
CA ASP A 441 27.05 -18.42 -13.25
C ASP A 441 26.54 -19.40 -14.32
N LEU A 442 25.68 -18.92 -15.22
CA LEU A 442 25.06 -19.70 -16.28
C LEU A 442 25.60 -19.27 -17.65
N GLU A 443 25.49 -20.16 -18.63
CA GLU A 443 25.82 -19.83 -20.02
C GLU A 443 24.85 -18.76 -20.55
N PRO A 444 25.34 -17.67 -21.17
CA PRO A 444 24.51 -16.54 -21.61
C PRO A 444 23.70 -16.87 -22.87
N THR A 445 22.66 -17.67 -22.70
CA THR A 445 21.70 -18.06 -23.73
C THR A 445 20.33 -17.49 -23.42
N LEU A 446 19.48 -17.27 -24.43
CA LEU A 446 18.11 -16.80 -24.20
C LEU A 446 17.33 -17.77 -23.31
N ALA A 447 17.57 -19.08 -23.42
CA ALA A 447 16.94 -20.08 -22.56
C ALA A 447 17.29 -19.90 -21.07
N ASN A 448 18.56 -19.60 -20.75
CA ASN A 448 18.98 -19.34 -19.37
C ASN A 448 18.53 -17.95 -18.89
N VAL A 449 18.58 -16.92 -19.73
CA VAL A 449 18.01 -15.60 -19.40
C VAL A 449 16.51 -15.73 -19.09
N PHE A 450 15.77 -16.47 -19.92
CA PHE A 450 14.35 -16.72 -19.68
C PHE A 450 14.12 -17.46 -18.36
N GLY A 451 14.81 -18.58 -18.13
CA GLY A 451 14.59 -19.43 -16.96
C GLY A 451 15.13 -18.86 -15.63
N ALA A 452 16.18 -18.03 -15.69
CA ALA A 452 16.85 -17.49 -14.51
C ALA A 452 16.58 -16.01 -14.26
N VAL A 453 16.01 -15.26 -15.22
CA VAL A 453 15.68 -13.83 -15.05
C VAL A 453 14.23 -13.52 -15.37
N PHE A 454 13.77 -13.77 -16.61
CA PHE A 454 12.44 -13.31 -17.05
C PHE A 454 11.28 -14.04 -16.37
N GLN A 455 11.27 -15.37 -16.44
CA GLN A 455 10.26 -16.20 -15.80
C GLN A 455 10.20 -15.95 -14.29
N PRO A 456 11.35 -15.83 -13.59
CA PRO A 456 11.36 -15.46 -12.20
C PRO A 456 10.84 -14.07 -11.90
N SER A 457 11.54 -13.04 -12.39
CA SER A 457 11.48 -11.72 -11.77
C SER A 457 10.62 -10.72 -12.55
N CYS A 458 10.29 -11.05 -13.81
CA CYS A 458 9.59 -10.15 -14.71
C CYS A 458 8.17 -10.64 -15.03
N MET A 459 7.95 -11.95 -15.01
CA MET A 459 6.66 -12.57 -15.33
C MET A 459 5.84 -12.96 -14.10
N PHE A 460 6.48 -13.13 -12.94
CA PHE A 460 5.79 -13.47 -11.69
C PHE A 460 4.93 -12.29 -11.23
N ASN A 461 3.71 -12.55 -10.76
CA ASN A 461 2.60 -11.57 -10.63
C ASN A 461 2.15 -10.89 -11.94
N ALA A 462 2.47 -11.50 -13.08
CA ALA A 462 1.98 -11.14 -14.41
C ALA A 462 2.36 -9.73 -14.89
N CYS A 463 3.53 -9.19 -14.53
CA CYS A 463 4.01 -7.93 -15.10
C CYS A 463 4.33 -8.03 -16.60
N HIS A 464 5.05 -9.08 -17.03
CA HIS A 464 5.41 -9.29 -18.43
C HIS A 464 5.08 -10.71 -18.94
N GLY A 465 4.03 -11.33 -18.40
CA GLY A 465 3.53 -12.65 -18.81
C GLY A 465 2.41 -12.58 -19.87
N VAL A 466 1.81 -13.73 -20.21
CA VAL A 466 0.71 -13.75 -21.20
C VAL A 466 -0.50 -12.94 -20.74
N SER A 467 -0.84 -13.09 -19.45
CA SER A 467 -1.99 -12.45 -18.81
C SER A 467 -1.73 -11.01 -18.38
N GLY A 468 -0.51 -10.51 -18.60
CA GLY A 468 -0.18 -9.15 -18.26
C GLY A 468 1.13 -8.73 -18.94
N GLN A 469 1.00 -7.72 -19.79
CA GLN A 469 2.05 -7.21 -20.66
C GLN A 469 2.25 -5.73 -20.33
N ALA A 470 2.84 -5.45 -19.17
CA ALA A 470 3.20 -4.09 -18.77
C ALA A 470 4.06 -3.48 -19.88
N ALA A 471 3.71 -2.25 -20.27
CA ALA A 471 4.28 -1.56 -21.44
C ALA A 471 4.16 -2.35 -22.78
N GLY A 472 3.25 -3.33 -22.86
CA GLY A 472 3.03 -4.16 -24.04
C GLY A 472 4.05 -5.30 -24.23
N LEU A 473 4.91 -5.58 -23.26
CA LEU A 473 5.97 -6.60 -23.37
C LEU A 473 5.50 -7.98 -22.90
N ASN A 474 5.59 -9.00 -23.77
CA ASN A 474 5.24 -10.39 -23.43
C ASN A 474 6.45 -11.34 -23.42
N LEU A 475 7.05 -11.55 -22.26
CA LEU A 475 8.19 -12.47 -22.09
C LEU A 475 7.81 -13.96 -22.24
N GLN A 476 6.54 -14.29 -22.48
CA GLN A 476 6.05 -15.63 -22.82
C GLN A 476 5.62 -15.76 -24.28
N ALA A 477 5.97 -14.79 -25.14
CA ALA A 477 5.74 -14.87 -26.57
C ALA A 477 6.31 -16.17 -27.15
N VAL A 478 5.58 -16.75 -28.13
CA VAL A 478 6.00 -17.97 -28.83
C VAL A 478 7.36 -17.77 -29.51
N ASP A 479 7.61 -16.56 -30.03
CA ASP A 479 8.91 -16.12 -30.53
C ASP A 479 9.45 -15.02 -29.61
N LEU A 480 9.93 -15.45 -28.44
CA LEU A 480 10.49 -14.55 -27.42
C LEU A 480 11.64 -13.71 -27.96
N LEU A 481 12.48 -14.26 -28.84
CA LEU A 481 13.59 -13.50 -29.39
C LEU A 481 13.08 -12.36 -30.28
N ALA A 482 12.12 -12.63 -31.17
CA ALA A 482 11.51 -11.59 -31.98
C ALA A 482 10.81 -10.53 -31.13
N GLU A 483 10.09 -10.95 -30.08
CA GLU A 483 9.48 -10.04 -29.11
C GLU A 483 10.54 -9.10 -28.53
N LEU A 484 11.67 -9.60 -28.02
CA LEU A 484 12.70 -8.77 -27.39
C LEU A 484 13.41 -7.82 -28.36
N LEU A 485 13.55 -8.21 -29.62
CA LEU A 485 14.26 -7.42 -30.64
C LEU A 485 13.37 -6.36 -31.31
N ASP A 486 12.09 -6.69 -31.53
CA ASP A 486 11.16 -5.84 -32.27
C ASP A 486 10.23 -5.01 -31.35
N HIS A 487 10.30 -5.20 -30.03
CA HIS A 487 9.44 -4.49 -29.08
C HIS A 487 9.73 -2.98 -29.02
N GLU A 488 8.66 -2.19 -29.15
CA GLU A 488 8.69 -0.74 -29.01
C GLU A 488 8.75 -0.35 -27.54
N VAL A 489 9.85 0.28 -27.12
CA VAL A 489 10.05 0.68 -25.72
C VAL A 489 9.19 1.91 -25.39
N VAL A 490 8.18 1.73 -24.53
CA VAL A 490 7.31 2.82 -24.05
C VAL A 490 8.05 3.76 -23.09
N GLY A 491 8.86 3.22 -22.18
CA GLY A 491 9.56 4.02 -21.16
C GLY A 491 10.74 4.85 -21.66
N ASN A 492 11.17 4.65 -22.90
CA ASN A 492 12.23 5.40 -23.57
C ASN A 492 12.03 5.31 -25.09
N PRO A 493 11.05 6.06 -25.65
CA PRO A 493 10.65 5.92 -27.04
C PRO A 493 11.82 6.07 -28.03
N GLY A 494 11.92 5.12 -28.96
CA GLY A 494 12.98 5.08 -29.97
C GLY A 494 14.26 4.35 -29.56
N ALA A 495 14.38 3.88 -28.32
CA ALA A 495 15.43 2.96 -27.92
C ALA A 495 15.10 1.51 -28.33
N SER A 496 16.13 0.69 -28.58
CA SER A 496 16.00 -0.76 -28.72
C SER A 496 15.81 -1.40 -27.34
N LEU A 497 14.80 -2.26 -27.16
CA LEU A 497 14.70 -3.04 -25.91
C LEU A 497 15.96 -3.91 -25.73
N VAL A 498 16.37 -4.58 -26.80
CA VAL A 498 17.63 -5.29 -26.92
C VAL A 498 18.34 -4.85 -28.22
N GLU A 499 19.55 -4.30 -28.09
CA GLU A 499 20.47 -4.00 -29.19
C GLU A 499 21.55 -5.09 -29.25
N PRO A 500 21.49 -6.02 -30.23
CA PRO A 500 22.43 -7.14 -30.30
C PRO A 500 23.90 -6.70 -30.37
N GLY A 501 24.69 -7.16 -29.40
CA GLY A 501 26.12 -6.87 -29.30
C GLY A 501 26.45 -5.59 -28.53
N ASP A 502 25.46 -4.81 -28.11
CA ASP A 502 25.65 -3.56 -27.36
C ASP A 502 24.70 -3.50 -26.14
N PRO A 503 25.15 -4.05 -24.99
CA PRO A 503 24.36 -3.99 -23.75
C PRO A 503 24.07 -2.56 -23.30
N ASP A 504 25.01 -1.62 -23.47
CA ASP A 504 24.84 -0.25 -23.01
C ASP A 504 23.80 0.51 -23.85
N ALA A 505 23.63 0.15 -25.13
CA ALA A 505 22.56 0.65 -25.99
C ALA A 505 21.21 -0.08 -25.80
N SER A 506 21.17 -1.16 -25.01
CA SER A 506 19.96 -1.95 -24.79
C SER A 506 19.17 -1.46 -23.58
N TRP A 507 17.93 -1.04 -23.79
CA TRP A 507 17.09 -0.53 -22.70
C TRP A 507 16.85 -1.56 -21.59
N LEU A 508 16.68 -2.84 -21.96
CA LEU A 508 16.50 -3.93 -20.99
C LEU A 508 17.68 -4.01 -19.99
N TYR A 509 18.91 -3.87 -20.46
CA TYR A 509 20.07 -3.90 -19.56
C TYR A 509 20.10 -2.64 -18.69
N GLN A 510 19.84 -1.47 -19.26
CA GLN A 510 19.84 -0.21 -18.50
C GLN A 510 18.87 -0.25 -17.32
N VAL A 511 17.64 -0.73 -17.52
CA VAL A 511 16.65 -0.80 -16.43
C VAL A 511 16.93 -1.90 -15.43
N LEU A 512 17.72 -2.93 -15.77
CA LEU A 512 18.12 -3.98 -14.82
C LEU A 512 19.42 -3.66 -14.07
N ALA A 513 20.28 -2.81 -14.65
CA ALA A 513 21.66 -2.59 -14.20
C ALA A 513 21.88 -1.23 -13.51
N LYS A 514 20.91 -0.32 -13.57
CA LYS A 514 21.02 1.02 -12.99
C LYS A 514 19.92 1.26 -11.99
N CYS A 515 20.26 1.88 -10.86
CA CYS A 515 19.30 2.31 -9.86
C CYS A 515 18.42 3.47 -10.35
N GLU A 516 19.04 4.38 -11.11
CA GLU A 516 18.36 5.52 -11.73
C GLU A 516 18.57 5.48 -13.25
N PRO A 517 17.92 4.55 -13.98
CA PRO A 517 18.00 4.51 -15.42
C PRO A 517 17.42 5.81 -16.00
N GLN A 518 18.08 6.35 -17.03
CA GLN A 518 17.69 7.61 -17.67
C GLN A 518 17.25 7.38 -19.10
N THR A 519 16.18 8.06 -19.51
CA THR A 519 15.76 8.11 -20.92
C THR A 519 16.78 8.87 -21.78
N GLY A 520 16.62 8.82 -23.11
CA GLY A 520 17.43 9.65 -24.02
C GLY A 520 17.30 11.16 -23.77
N GLU A 521 16.24 11.59 -23.08
CA GLU A 521 15.97 12.98 -22.70
C GLU A 521 16.50 13.35 -21.31
N GLY A 522 17.09 12.38 -20.58
CA GLY A 522 17.67 12.56 -19.26
C GLY A 522 16.65 12.45 -18.11
N GLU A 523 15.44 11.99 -18.39
CA GLU A 523 14.44 11.73 -17.35
C GLU A 523 14.74 10.41 -16.64
N THR A 524 14.78 10.43 -15.30
CA THR A 524 14.91 9.21 -14.51
C THR A 524 13.60 8.44 -14.54
N VAL A 525 13.70 7.12 -14.77
CA VAL A 525 12.56 6.20 -14.71
C VAL A 525 12.82 5.09 -13.69
N GLY A 526 11.79 4.36 -13.31
CA GLY A 526 11.94 3.22 -12.39
C GLY A 526 12.79 2.11 -13.01
N HIS A 527 13.71 1.56 -12.21
CA HIS A 527 14.44 0.35 -12.58
C HIS A 527 13.56 -0.91 -12.45
N MET A 528 14.12 -2.05 -12.86
CA MET A 528 13.48 -3.36 -12.80
C MET A 528 14.25 -4.30 -11.85
N PRO A 529 13.58 -5.10 -11.01
CA PRO A 529 12.11 -5.22 -10.90
C PRO A 529 11.50 -3.96 -10.30
N ARG A 530 10.34 -3.56 -10.84
CA ARG A 530 9.67 -2.31 -10.45
C ARG A 530 9.36 -2.31 -8.95
N ASN A 531 9.67 -1.20 -8.28
CA ASN A 531 9.46 -0.96 -6.84
C ASN A 531 10.29 -1.87 -5.90
N SER A 532 11.29 -2.57 -6.43
CA SER A 532 12.40 -3.05 -5.60
C SER A 532 13.33 -1.87 -5.31
N PRO A 533 13.93 -1.71 -4.12
CA PRO A 533 14.91 -0.64 -3.86
C PRO A 533 16.33 -1.08 -4.18
N VAL A 534 16.51 -2.33 -4.59
CA VAL A 534 17.78 -2.87 -5.07
C VAL A 534 17.56 -3.54 -6.40
N LEU A 535 18.62 -3.61 -7.19
CA LEU A 535 18.63 -4.33 -8.46
C LEU A 535 18.57 -5.84 -8.23
N LEU A 536 18.35 -6.59 -9.32
CA LEU A 536 18.62 -8.03 -9.32
C LEU A 536 20.07 -8.30 -8.93
N ASP A 537 20.34 -9.53 -8.47
CA ASP A 537 21.70 -9.93 -8.18
C ASP A 537 22.62 -9.74 -9.41
N ASP A 538 23.86 -9.32 -9.15
CA ASP A 538 24.82 -9.00 -10.22
C ASP A 538 25.02 -10.13 -11.22
N ARG A 539 24.88 -11.40 -10.81
CA ARG A 539 25.09 -12.53 -11.73
C ARG A 539 23.92 -12.72 -12.69
N SER A 540 22.70 -12.46 -12.23
CA SER A 540 21.51 -12.39 -13.09
C SER A 540 21.58 -11.23 -14.06
N VAL A 541 21.99 -10.04 -13.62
CA VAL A 541 22.18 -8.89 -14.52
C VAL A 541 23.31 -9.17 -15.53
N ALA A 542 24.43 -9.74 -15.07
CA ALA A 542 25.53 -10.16 -15.94
C ALA A 542 25.09 -11.22 -16.97
N LEU A 543 24.16 -12.11 -16.62
CA LEU A 543 23.63 -13.12 -17.54
C LEU A 543 22.91 -12.47 -18.73
N VAL A 544 22.07 -11.48 -18.46
CA VAL A 544 21.39 -10.69 -19.52
C VAL A 544 22.42 -9.93 -20.34
N ARG A 545 23.37 -9.26 -19.67
CA ARG A 545 24.40 -8.46 -20.32
C ARG A 545 25.26 -9.28 -21.30
N GLU A 546 25.79 -10.42 -20.84
CA GLU A 546 26.65 -11.27 -21.67
C GLU A 546 25.88 -11.90 -22.83
N TRP A 547 24.59 -12.20 -22.64
CA TRP A 547 23.74 -12.70 -23.72
C TRP A 547 23.55 -11.64 -24.81
N ILE A 548 23.27 -10.39 -24.41
CA ILE A 548 23.19 -9.26 -25.35
C ILE A 548 24.54 -9.05 -26.05
N ALA A 549 25.65 -9.01 -25.30
CA ALA A 549 27.00 -8.82 -25.83
C ALA A 549 27.40 -9.92 -26.85
N ALA A 550 26.92 -11.15 -26.65
CA ALA A 550 27.11 -12.25 -27.58
C ALA A 550 26.25 -12.15 -28.86
N GLY A 551 25.47 -11.08 -29.01
CA GLY A 551 24.61 -10.82 -30.17
C GLY A 551 23.16 -11.27 -29.97
N ALA A 552 22.69 -11.43 -28.73
CA ALA A 552 21.31 -11.81 -28.40
C ALA A 552 20.82 -13.04 -29.17
N ASN A 553 21.63 -14.10 -29.20
CA ASN A 553 21.31 -15.32 -29.94
C ASN A 553 20.25 -16.19 -29.21
N PRO A 554 19.45 -16.98 -29.94
CA PRO A 554 18.39 -17.82 -29.37
C PRO A 554 18.91 -18.92 -28.43
#